data_AF-A0A1G3HFX2-F1
#
_entry.id   AF-A0A1G3HFX2-F1
#
_cell.length_a   1.000
_cell.length_b   1.000
_cell.length_c   1.000
_cell.angle_alpha   90.00
_cell.angle_beta   90.00
_cell.angle_gamma   90.00
#
_symmetry.space_group_name_H-M   'P 1'
#
loop_
_entity.id
_entity.type
_entity.pdbx_description
1 polymer ?
#
loop_
_entity_poly.entity_id
_entity_poly.type
_entity_poly.pdbx_seq_one_letter_code
_entity_poly.pdbx_strand_id
1 'polypeptide(L)'
;MKALAAKWAQWCGKFAALTRRERIIVAAALVFGGGFLMFNFGIDPLLVKGRSASRVEAAARAQLAQQLAQMAMLKAQSVDPDAANRRRLAQIRQELTAVSERLASFEAGMVPPARMQAFLEGLLAGNRAIELLGLKTLPATQVGAAIGVEKSEAPAGAAAPVAKDKLAQGGAASGTAEGIYQHGIELRLAGGYNDLLNYLAAVERMPQRVMWNSVNLTVEKYPRNIMTLRVYTLSFDRNWLIV
;
A
#
# COMPACT_ATOMS: atom_id res chain seq x y z
N MET A 1 43.43 -22.94 -76.11
CA MET A 1 44.87 -23.21 -75.93
C MET A 1 45.78 -22.49 -76.96
N LYS A 2 45.47 -22.47 -78.26
CA LYS A 2 46.29 -21.78 -79.29
C LYS A 2 46.48 -20.26 -79.06
N ALA A 3 45.45 -19.58 -78.55
CA ALA A 3 45.53 -18.14 -78.24
C ALA A 3 46.50 -17.82 -77.09
N LEU A 4 46.70 -18.74 -76.14
CA LEU A 4 47.65 -18.56 -75.04
C LEU A 4 49.09 -18.75 -75.52
N ALA A 5 49.32 -19.75 -76.38
CA ALA A 5 50.61 -20.01 -77.02
C ALA A 5 51.02 -18.87 -77.96
N ALA A 6 50.08 -18.31 -78.73
CA ALA A 6 50.33 -17.15 -79.58
C ALA A 6 50.67 -15.89 -78.77
N LYS A 7 49.95 -15.64 -77.67
CA LYS A 7 50.28 -14.56 -76.74
C LYS A 7 51.65 -14.77 -76.09
N TRP A 8 51.99 -16.00 -75.70
CA TRP A 8 53.31 -16.34 -75.16
C TRP A 8 54.44 -16.07 -76.16
N ALA A 9 54.28 -16.53 -77.41
CA ALA A 9 55.25 -16.27 -78.48
C ALA A 9 55.41 -14.76 -78.75
N GLN A 10 54.32 -14.00 -78.72
CA GLN A 10 54.35 -12.54 -78.91
C GLN A 10 55.05 -11.81 -77.75
N TRP A 11 54.90 -12.32 -76.52
CA TRP A 11 55.55 -11.78 -75.33
C TRP A 11 57.04 -12.14 -75.31
N CYS A 12 57.42 -13.35 -75.73
CA CYS A 12 58.80 -13.75 -75.94
C CYS A 12 59.48 -12.89 -77.02
N GLY A 13 58.78 -12.59 -78.12
CA GLY A 13 59.30 -11.71 -79.18
C GLY A 13 59.54 -10.28 -78.68
N LYS A 14 58.61 -9.73 -77.90
CA LYS A 14 58.78 -8.42 -77.24
C LYS A 14 59.94 -8.44 -76.24
N PHE A 15 60.08 -9.50 -75.45
CA PHE A 15 61.17 -9.70 -74.49
C PHE A 15 62.55 -9.84 -75.14
N ALA A 16 62.61 -10.46 -76.32
CA ALA A 16 63.83 -10.61 -77.12
C ALA A 16 64.30 -9.29 -77.73
N ALA A 17 63.36 -8.39 -78.08
CA ALA A 17 63.63 -7.08 -78.69
C ALA A 17 64.11 -6.00 -77.69
N LEU A 18 63.96 -6.22 -76.37
CA LEU A 18 64.41 -5.28 -75.34
C LEU A 18 65.93 -5.34 -75.13
N THR A 19 66.52 -4.22 -74.70
CA THR A 19 67.95 -4.10 -74.46
C THR A 19 68.40 -4.92 -73.24
N ARG A 20 69.69 -5.28 -73.19
CA ARG A 20 70.25 -6.24 -72.21
C ARG A 20 70.00 -5.84 -70.75
N ARG A 21 69.88 -4.54 -70.46
CA ARG A 21 69.59 -3.99 -69.12
C ARG A 21 68.12 -4.16 -68.73
N GLU A 22 67.21 -3.92 -69.66
CA GLU A 22 65.76 -4.05 -69.44
C GLU A 22 65.36 -5.50 -69.20
N ARG A 23 66.01 -6.46 -69.86
CA ARG A 23 65.77 -7.89 -69.66
C ARG A 23 66.05 -8.34 -68.21
N ILE A 24 67.11 -7.82 -67.61
CA ILE A 24 67.49 -8.14 -66.22
C ILE A 24 66.47 -7.52 -65.26
N ILE A 25 66.03 -6.28 -65.51
CA ILE A 25 65.03 -5.60 -64.68
C ILE A 25 63.69 -6.33 -64.73
N VAL A 26 63.22 -6.75 -65.92
CA VAL A 26 61.95 -7.46 -66.05
C VAL A 26 62.01 -8.86 -65.43
N ALA A 27 63.12 -9.60 -65.62
CA ALA A 27 63.29 -10.91 -64.99
C ALA A 27 63.33 -10.79 -63.45
N ALA A 28 64.05 -9.81 -62.91
CA ALA A 28 64.07 -9.52 -61.48
C ALA A 28 62.68 -9.13 -60.97
N ALA A 29 61.97 -8.22 -61.67
CA ALA A 29 60.63 -7.79 -61.30
C ALA A 29 59.62 -8.94 -61.28
N LEU A 30 59.74 -9.92 -62.16
CA LEU A 30 58.84 -11.07 -62.22
C LEU A 30 59.11 -12.05 -61.08
N VAL A 31 60.38 -12.31 -60.74
CA VAL A 31 60.76 -13.18 -59.62
C VAL A 31 60.43 -12.53 -58.28
N PHE A 32 60.85 -11.28 -58.07
CA PHE A 32 60.54 -10.55 -56.83
C PHE A 32 59.06 -10.25 -56.71
N GLY A 33 58.39 -9.82 -57.78
CA GLY A 33 56.95 -9.55 -57.80
C GLY A 33 56.12 -10.82 -57.58
N GLY A 34 56.50 -11.93 -58.23
CA GLY A 34 55.85 -13.23 -58.05
C GLY A 34 56.05 -13.79 -56.63
N GLY A 35 57.28 -13.72 -56.10
CA GLY A 35 57.58 -14.09 -54.72
C GLY A 35 56.85 -13.21 -53.70
N PHE A 36 56.77 -11.91 -53.95
CA PHE A 36 56.06 -10.95 -53.10
C PHE A 36 54.54 -11.22 -53.08
N LEU A 37 53.94 -11.48 -54.25
CA LEU A 37 52.53 -11.85 -54.35
C LEU A 37 52.25 -13.18 -53.62
N MET A 38 53.11 -14.18 -53.76
CA MET A 38 52.95 -15.48 -53.09
C MET A 38 53.07 -15.35 -51.56
N PHE A 39 54.03 -14.57 -51.07
CA PHE A 39 54.22 -14.33 -49.63
C PHE A 39 53.05 -13.52 -49.04
N ASN A 40 52.65 -12.44 -49.71
CA ASN A 40 51.56 -11.56 -49.27
C ASN A 40 50.20 -12.26 -49.31
N PHE A 41 49.94 -13.11 -50.31
CA PHE A 41 48.64 -13.80 -50.42
C PHE A 41 48.56 -15.12 -49.65
N GLY A 42 49.70 -15.76 -49.32
CA GLY A 42 49.73 -17.08 -48.65
C GLY A 42 49.82 -17.04 -47.13
N ILE A 43 50.67 -16.16 -46.55
CA ILE A 43 51.00 -16.19 -45.12
C ILE A 43 50.11 -15.27 -44.28
N ASP A 44 49.78 -14.09 -44.81
CA ASP A 44 48.89 -13.14 -44.13
C ASP A 44 47.50 -13.71 -43.78
N PRO A 45 46.79 -14.44 -44.67
CA PRO A 45 45.45 -14.91 -44.32
C PRO A 45 45.45 -15.93 -43.17
N LEU A 46 46.54 -16.66 -42.94
CA LEU A 46 46.66 -17.62 -41.84
C LEU A 46 46.91 -16.92 -40.50
N LEU A 47 47.78 -15.89 -40.48
CA LEU A 47 48.05 -15.07 -39.31
C LEU A 47 46.84 -14.21 -38.91
N VAL A 48 46.12 -13.67 -39.88
CA VAL A 48 44.92 -12.84 -39.64
C VAL A 48 43.77 -13.69 -39.09
N LYS A 49 43.58 -14.93 -39.57
CA LYS A 49 42.59 -15.87 -39.01
C LYS A 49 42.90 -16.27 -37.56
N GLY A 50 44.18 -16.48 -37.22
CA GLY A 50 44.58 -16.77 -35.83
C GLY A 50 44.38 -15.57 -34.90
N ARG A 51 44.72 -14.36 -35.36
CA ARG A 51 44.54 -13.11 -34.59
C ARG A 51 43.07 -12.72 -34.42
N SER A 52 42.20 -13.00 -35.39
CA SER A 52 40.77 -12.72 -35.24
C SER A 52 40.11 -13.69 -34.26
N ALA A 53 40.45 -14.98 -34.32
CA ALA A 53 39.99 -15.98 -33.35
C ALA A 53 40.37 -15.60 -31.92
N SER A 54 41.63 -15.20 -31.68
CA SER A 54 42.06 -14.77 -30.34
C SER A 54 41.39 -13.49 -29.86
N ARG A 55 41.08 -12.54 -30.75
CA ARG A 55 40.30 -11.34 -30.41
C ARG A 55 38.87 -11.67 -30.04
N VAL A 56 38.23 -12.62 -30.72
CA VAL A 56 36.87 -13.07 -30.40
C VAL A 56 36.85 -13.73 -29.03
N GLU A 57 37.81 -14.60 -28.72
CA GLU A 57 37.92 -15.22 -27.39
C GLU A 57 38.18 -14.18 -26.29
N ALA A 58 39.09 -13.23 -26.52
CA ALA A 58 39.37 -12.16 -25.56
C ALA A 58 38.14 -11.28 -25.32
N ALA A 59 37.41 -10.93 -26.37
CA ALA A 59 36.17 -10.16 -26.27
C ALA A 59 35.08 -10.95 -25.52
N ALA A 60 34.90 -12.23 -25.84
CA ALA A 60 33.94 -13.10 -25.15
C ALA A 60 34.27 -13.23 -23.65
N ARG A 61 35.55 -13.42 -23.30
CA ARG A 61 36.00 -13.45 -21.90
C ARG A 61 35.74 -12.13 -21.18
N ALA A 62 36.02 -11.00 -21.82
CA ALA A 62 35.75 -9.68 -21.24
C ALA A 62 34.24 -9.47 -21.00
N GLN A 63 33.40 -9.89 -21.95
CA GLN A 63 31.95 -9.81 -21.83
C GLN A 63 31.43 -10.70 -20.68
N LEU A 64 31.96 -11.91 -20.54
CA LEU A 64 31.61 -12.84 -19.46
C LEU A 64 32.02 -12.28 -18.10
N ALA A 65 33.22 -11.69 -18.00
CA ALA A 65 33.68 -11.04 -16.78
C ALA A 65 32.79 -9.85 -16.39
N GLN A 66 32.37 -9.05 -17.37
CA GLN A 66 31.47 -7.93 -17.16
C GLN A 66 30.07 -8.39 -16.71
N GLN A 67 29.54 -9.46 -17.29
CA GLN A 67 28.28 -10.07 -16.85
C GLN A 67 28.37 -10.63 -15.42
N LEU A 68 29.47 -11.31 -15.08
CA LEU A 68 29.70 -11.80 -13.72
C LEU A 68 29.81 -10.65 -12.71
N ALA A 69 30.46 -9.54 -13.08
CA ALA A 69 30.52 -8.33 -12.25
C ALA A 69 29.14 -7.68 -12.06
N GLN A 70 28.31 -7.62 -13.11
CA GLN A 70 26.93 -7.16 -13.00
C GLN A 70 26.12 -8.06 -12.07
N MET A 71 26.21 -9.39 -12.22
CA MET A 71 25.55 -10.32 -11.32
C MET A 71 26.05 -10.19 -9.88
N ALA A 72 27.35 -9.96 -9.66
CA ALA A 72 27.92 -9.75 -8.34
C ALA A 72 27.43 -8.44 -7.71
N MET A 73 27.33 -7.36 -8.50
CA MET A 73 26.77 -6.07 -8.05
C MET A 73 25.28 -6.20 -7.74
N LEU A 74 24.51 -6.87 -8.60
CA LEU A 74 23.10 -7.20 -8.36
C LEU A 74 22.95 -8.07 -7.10
N LYS A 75 23.83 -9.06 -6.89
CA LYS A 75 23.84 -9.90 -5.69
C LYS A 75 24.23 -9.13 -4.42
N ALA A 76 25.20 -8.24 -4.51
CA ALA A 76 25.64 -7.37 -3.41
C ALA A 76 24.56 -6.33 -3.07
N GLN A 77 23.83 -5.82 -4.06
CA GLN A 77 22.66 -4.97 -3.86
C GLN A 77 21.43 -5.78 -3.42
N SER A 78 21.35 -7.07 -3.77
CA SER A 78 20.31 -8.02 -3.35
C SER A 78 20.69 -8.77 -2.08
N VAL A 79 21.39 -8.13 -1.13
CA VAL A 79 21.26 -8.52 0.29
C VAL A 79 19.82 -8.17 0.69
N ASP A 80 18.91 -9.04 0.24
CA ASP A 80 17.47 -9.08 0.43
C ASP A 80 16.77 -7.69 0.36
N PRO A 81 16.42 -7.18 -0.84
CA PRO A 81 15.75 -5.89 -0.99
C PRO A 81 14.41 -5.82 -0.23
N ASP A 82 13.80 -6.98 0.06
CA ASP A 82 12.54 -7.08 0.79
C ASP A 82 12.71 -7.14 2.30
N ALA A 83 13.94 -7.27 2.83
CA ALA A 83 14.17 -7.33 4.28
C ALA A 83 13.66 -6.08 5.01
N ALA A 84 13.86 -4.89 4.44
CA ALA A 84 13.35 -3.64 5.00
C ALA A 84 11.81 -3.59 5.01
N ASN A 85 11.19 -4.00 3.89
CA ASN A 85 9.74 -4.04 3.74
C ASN A 85 9.09 -5.05 4.70
N ARG A 86 9.69 -6.24 4.86
CA ARG A 86 9.21 -7.25 5.81
C ARG A 86 9.28 -6.77 7.26
N ARG A 87 10.34 -6.05 7.64
CA ARG A 87 10.44 -5.42 8.97
C ARG A 87 9.35 -4.38 9.19
N ARG A 88 9.12 -3.50 8.21
CA ARG A 88 8.06 -2.47 8.28
C ARG A 88 6.67 -3.09 8.38
N LEU A 89 6.43 -4.15 7.63
CA LEU A 89 5.16 -4.88 7.66
C LEU A 89 4.94 -5.57 9.01
N ALA A 90 5.99 -6.15 9.61
CA ALA A 90 5.93 -6.70 10.95
C ALA A 90 5.63 -5.61 12.01
N GLN A 91 6.26 -4.44 11.91
CA GLN A 91 6.01 -3.30 12.81
C GLN A 91 4.56 -2.80 12.70
N ILE A 92 4.06 -2.56 11.48
CA ILE A 92 2.68 -2.10 11.27
C ILE A 92 1.67 -3.11 11.81
N ARG A 93 1.93 -4.42 11.66
CA ARG A 93 1.08 -5.46 12.25
C ARG A 93 1.06 -5.38 13.78
N GLN A 94 2.21 -5.19 14.41
CA GLN A 94 2.30 -5.03 15.87
C GLN A 94 1.54 -3.79 16.34
N GLU A 95 1.66 -2.67 15.63
CA GLU A 95 0.91 -1.44 15.92
C GLU A 95 -0.61 -1.66 15.81
N LEU A 96 -1.07 -2.33 14.75
CA LEU A 96 -2.49 -2.66 14.58
C LEU A 96 -3.01 -3.49 15.76
N THR A 97 -2.22 -4.47 16.20
CA THR A 97 -2.59 -5.34 17.33
C THR A 97 -2.69 -4.52 18.61
N ALA A 98 -1.70 -3.66 18.90
CA ALA A 98 -1.70 -2.81 20.07
C ALA A 98 -2.86 -1.79 20.08
N VAL A 99 -3.22 -1.23 18.91
CA VAL A 99 -4.37 -0.33 18.77
C VAL A 99 -5.68 -1.10 18.99
N SER A 100 -5.80 -2.31 18.46
CA SER A 100 -7.00 -3.14 18.65
C SER A 100 -7.24 -3.53 20.11
N GLU A 101 -6.17 -3.85 20.85
CA GLU A 101 -6.27 -4.15 22.30
C GLU A 101 -6.67 -2.93 23.11
N ARG A 102 -6.12 -1.75 22.77
CA ARG A 102 -6.54 -0.48 23.39
C ARG A 102 -8.02 -0.23 23.12
N LEU A 103 -8.47 -0.36 21.87
CA LEU A 103 -9.87 -0.14 21.50
C LEU A 103 -10.79 -1.12 22.25
N ALA A 104 -10.44 -2.40 22.30
CA ALA A 104 -11.20 -3.41 23.05
C ALA A 104 -11.29 -3.08 24.56
N SER A 105 -10.22 -2.53 25.15
CA SER A 105 -10.26 -2.08 26.56
C SER A 105 -11.19 -0.88 26.78
N PHE A 106 -11.28 0.03 25.80
CA PHE A 106 -12.25 1.13 25.83
C PHE A 106 -13.68 0.64 25.63
N GLU A 107 -13.91 -0.29 24.68
CA GLU A 107 -15.20 -0.93 24.43
C GLU A 107 -15.73 -1.69 25.64
N ALA A 108 -14.87 -2.41 26.37
CA ALA A 108 -15.25 -3.13 27.58
C ALA A 108 -15.83 -2.22 28.68
N GLY A 109 -15.44 -0.94 28.70
CA GLY A 109 -16.01 0.07 29.60
C GLY A 109 -17.29 0.72 29.10
N MET A 110 -17.63 0.55 27.82
CA MET A 110 -18.82 1.07 27.16
C MET A 110 -19.94 0.03 27.13
N VAL A 111 -21.20 0.47 27.09
CA VAL A 111 -22.35 -0.44 27.06
C VAL A 111 -22.60 -0.86 25.62
N PRO A 112 -22.43 -2.15 25.25
CA PRO A 112 -22.75 -2.59 23.90
C PRO A 112 -24.27 -2.47 23.65
N PRO A 113 -24.70 -1.97 22.48
CA PRO A 113 -26.13 -1.81 22.16
C PRO A 113 -26.95 -3.08 22.39
N ALA A 114 -26.38 -4.24 22.04
CA ALA A 114 -27.03 -5.54 22.15
C ALA A 114 -27.41 -5.96 23.59
N ARG A 115 -26.77 -5.39 24.63
CA ARG A 115 -27.02 -5.75 26.04
C ARG A 115 -27.91 -4.75 26.78
N MET A 116 -28.31 -3.66 26.13
CA MET A 116 -29.08 -2.60 26.78
C MET A 116 -30.48 -3.02 27.22
N GLN A 117 -31.19 -3.81 26.42
CA GLN A 117 -32.54 -4.23 26.78
C GLN A 117 -32.51 -5.08 28.06
N ALA A 118 -31.61 -6.07 28.11
CA ALA A 118 -31.38 -6.88 29.31
C ALA A 118 -30.88 -6.04 30.50
N PHE A 119 -30.12 -4.97 30.25
CA PHE A 119 -29.66 -4.04 31.29
C PHE A 119 -30.82 -3.21 31.88
N LEU A 120 -31.69 -2.65 31.05
CA LEU A 120 -32.87 -1.89 31.49
C LEU A 120 -33.85 -2.80 32.24
N GLU A 121 -34.07 -4.02 31.74
CA GLU A 121 -34.87 -5.05 32.41
C GLU A 121 -34.26 -5.42 33.77
N GLY A 122 -32.93 -5.60 33.86
CA GLY A 122 -32.23 -5.86 35.11
C GLY A 122 -32.32 -4.72 36.13
N LEU A 123 -32.24 -3.47 35.67
CA LEU A 123 -32.40 -2.28 36.51
C LEU A 123 -33.79 -2.21 37.16
N LEU A 124 -34.82 -2.56 36.40
CA LEU A 124 -36.21 -2.58 36.84
C LEU A 124 -36.51 -3.80 37.74
N ALA A 125 -36.00 -4.98 37.37
CA ALA A 125 -36.23 -6.21 38.12
C ALA A 125 -35.60 -6.20 39.52
N GLY A 126 -34.46 -5.52 39.71
CA GLY A 126 -33.79 -5.39 41.00
C GLY A 126 -34.52 -4.49 42.01
N ASN A 127 -35.36 -3.56 41.55
CA ASN A 127 -35.96 -2.53 42.39
C ASN A 127 -37.49 -2.60 42.34
N ARG A 128 -38.06 -3.59 43.03
CA ARG A 128 -39.52 -3.87 43.07
C ARG A 128 -40.36 -2.75 43.69
N ALA A 129 -39.76 -1.80 44.40
CA ALA A 129 -40.44 -0.69 45.04
C ALA A 129 -40.65 0.53 44.12
N ILE A 130 -40.18 0.46 42.87
CA ILE A 130 -40.19 1.58 41.93
C ILE A 130 -40.99 1.20 40.70
N GLU A 131 -41.88 2.09 40.28
CA GLU A 131 -42.71 1.93 39.10
C GLU A 131 -42.16 2.76 37.95
N LEU A 132 -41.95 2.14 36.78
CA LEU A 132 -41.56 2.86 35.56
C LEU A 132 -42.80 3.47 34.92
N LEU A 133 -42.91 4.80 34.99
CA LEU A 133 -43.98 5.55 34.34
C LEU A 133 -43.73 5.75 32.84
N GLY A 134 -42.47 5.78 32.42
CA GLY A 134 -42.13 5.93 31.01
C GLY A 134 -40.65 5.89 30.71
N LEU A 135 -40.34 5.44 29.50
CA LEU A 135 -39.00 5.41 28.91
C LEU A 135 -39.05 6.24 27.62
N LYS A 136 -38.16 7.23 27.48
CA LYS A 136 -38.01 7.99 26.25
C LYS A 136 -36.56 7.93 25.78
N THR A 137 -36.35 7.37 24.59
CA THR A 137 -35.03 7.35 23.95
C THR A 137 -34.77 8.68 23.27
N LEU A 138 -33.60 9.27 23.53
CA LEU A 138 -33.11 10.48 22.89
C LEU A 138 -32.27 10.10 21.65
N PRO A 139 -32.28 10.91 20.58
CA PRO A 139 -31.50 10.61 19.38
C PRO A 139 -29.99 10.59 19.67
N ALA A 140 -29.29 9.67 18.99
CA ALA A 140 -27.85 9.54 19.06
C ALA A 140 -27.15 10.83 18.62
N THR A 141 -26.28 11.38 19.46
CA THR A 141 -25.49 12.58 19.18
C THR A 141 -24.02 12.19 19.01
N GLN A 142 -23.39 12.58 17.90
CA GLN A 142 -21.98 12.26 17.66
C GLN A 142 -21.09 13.13 18.56
N VAL A 143 -20.26 12.49 19.38
CA VAL A 143 -19.28 13.17 20.22
C VAL A 143 -18.00 13.34 19.41
N GLY A 144 -17.57 14.58 19.19
CA GLY A 144 -16.34 14.91 18.45
C GLY A 144 -16.54 15.43 17.03
N ALA A 145 -17.77 15.59 16.54
CA ALA A 145 -18.03 16.19 15.21
C ALA A 145 -17.76 17.70 15.13
N ALA A 146 -17.53 18.37 16.26
CA ALA A 146 -17.28 19.81 16.34
C ALA A 146 -15.82 20.13 16.72
N ILE A 147 -14.87 19.61 15.95
CA ILE A 147 -13.56 20.24 15.79
C ILE A 147 -13.27 20.25 14.29
N GLY A 148 -13.69 21.33 13.63
CA GLY A 148 -13.34 21.64 12.24
C GLY A 148 -14.36 21.24 11.19
N VAL A 149 -15.50 21.95 11.13
CA VAL A 149 -15.94 22.65 9.91
C VAL A 149 -16.76 23.85 10.39
N GLU A 150 -16.08 24.96 10.68
CA GLU A 150 -16.73 26.25 10.48
C GLU A 150 -17.13 26.28 9.01
N LYS A 151 -18.44 26.29 8.80
CA LYS A 151 -19.09 26.52 7.52
C LYS A 151 -18.60 27.87 6.99
N SER A 152 -17.48 27.85 6.28
CA SER A 152 -17.04 28.99 5.50
C SER A 152 -18.05 29.18 4.40
N GLU A 153 -18.86 30.22 4.58
CA GLU A 153 -19.54 30.93 3.51
C GLU A 153 -18.59 31.07 2.30
N ALA A 154 -19.14 30.84 1.11
CA ALA A 154 -18.47 30.98 -0.16
C ALA A 154 -17.90 32.41 -0.35
N PRO A 155 -16.97 32.56 -1.29
CA PRO A 155 -17.43 33.16 -2.53
C PRO A 155 -17.07 32.35 -3.78
N ALA A 156 -17.96 32.48 -4.74
CA ALA A 156 -17.85 31.98 -6.10
C ALA A 156 -16.63 32.60 -6.82
N GLY A 157 -15.95 31.79 -7.65
CA GLY A 157 -14.98 32.30 -8.60
C GLY A 157 -14.15 31.24 -9.29
N ALA A 158 -14.60 30.83 -10.48
CA ALA A 158 -13.84 30.32 -11.62
C ALA A 158 -13.49 28.80 -11.74
N ALA A 159 -14.09 28.24 -12.80
CA ALA A 159 -13.57 27.28 -13.78
C ALA A 159 -13.54 25.76 -13.46
N ALA A 160 -14.47 25.04 -14.11
CA ALA A 160 -14.43 23.61 -14.45
C ALA A 160 -13.47 23.35 -15.66
N PRO A 161 -13.30 22.13 -16.24
CA PRO A 161 -13.95 20.83 -16.00
C PRO A 161 -12.99 19.59 -16.07
N VAL A 162 -13.60 18.38 -16.22
CA VAL A 162 -13.04 17.03 -16.57
C VAL A 162 -12.20 16.31 -15.50
N ALA A 163 -12.39 15.03 -15.17
CA ALA A 163 -13.02 13.91 -15.88
C ALA A 163 -13.74 12.95 -14.91
N LYS A 164 -14.87 12.42 -15.38
CA LYS A 164 -15.44 11.17 -14.86
C LYS A 164 -14.54 10.04 -15.32
N ASP A 165 -13.96 9.28 -14.41
CA ASP A 165 -13.70 7.87 -14.68
C ASP A 165 -14.32 7.01 -13.58
N LYS A 166 -15.09 6.04 -14.04
CA LYS A 166 -15.82 5.06 -13.23
C LYS A 166 -14.90 3.88 -13.04
N LEU A 167 -14.54 3.59 -11.80
CA LEU A 167 -14.22 2.23 -11.35
C LEU A 167 -15.17 1.85 -10.23
N ALA A 168 -16.33 1.31 -10.63
CA ALA A 168 -16.98 0.22 -9.90
C ALA A 168 -16.08 -1.01 -10.09
N GLN A 169 -15.77 -1.88 -9.13
CA GLN A 169 -16.51 -2.40 -7.98
C GLN A 169 -15.51 -3.24 -7.16
N GLY A 170 -15.67 -3.30 -5.83
CA GLY A 170 -15.01 -4.33 -5.03
C GLY A 170 -15.11 -4.09 -3.53
N GLY A 171 -16.19 -4.60 -2.91
CA GLY A 171 -16.28 -4.77 -1.46
C GLY A 171 -17.22 -3.80 -0.76
N ALA A 172 -18.48 -4.20 -0.65
CA ALA A 172 -19.40 -3.62 0.33
C ALA A 172 -18.93 -4.00 1.74
N ALA A 173 -18.10 -3.14 2.33
CA ALA A 173 -18.16 -2.88 3.75
C ALA A 173 -18.70 -1.47 3.87
N SER A 174 -19.99 -1.35 4.19
CA SER A 174 -20.51 -0.10 4.70
C SER A 174 -19.65 0.28 5.91
N GLY A 175 -18.74 1.23 5.72
CA GLY A 175 -18.05 1.87 6.83
C GLY A 175 -19.11 2.55 7.67
N THR A 176 -19.56 1.87 8.72
CA THR A 176 -20.27 2.48 9.84
C THR A 176 -19.43 3.69 10.24
N ALA A 177 -20.03 4.87 10.12
CA ALA A 177 -19.36 6.13 10.41
C ALA A 177 -18.60 6.02 11.74
N GLU A 178 -17.27 6.13 11.64
CA GLU A 178 -16.27 5.83 12.67
C GLU A 178 -16.26 6.95 13.71
N GLY A 179 -17.33 7.03 14.50
CA GLY A 179 -17.56 8.08 15.48
C GLY A 179 -18.06 7.52 16.80
N ILE A 180 -17.67 8.14 17.91
CA ILE A 180 -18.27 7.84 19.21
C ILE A 180 -19.65 8.51 19.25
N TYR A 181 -20.69 7.71 19.46
CA TYR A 181 -22.06 8.18 19.61
C TYR A 181 -22.43 8.21 21.09
N GLN A 182 -22.91 9.37 21.53
CA GLN A 182 -23.61 9.52 22.79
C GLN A 182 -25.07 9.19 22.59
N HIS A 183 -25.55 8.36 23.49
CA HIS A 183 -26.88 7.84 23.44
C HIS A 183 -27.57 8.12 24.77
N GLY A 184 -28.72 8.79 24.75
CA GLY A 184 -29.41 9.25 25.96
C GLY A 184 -30.78 8.61 26.18
N ILE A 185 -31.10 8.22 27.42
CA ILE A 185 -32.42 7.76 27.83
C ILE A 185 -32.95 8.69 28.93
N GLU A 186 -34.22 9.06 28.83
CA GLU A 186 -34.98 9.70 29.90
C GLU A 186 -35.90 8.65 30.54
N LEU A 187 -35.71 8.40 31.83
CA LEU A 187 -36.55 7.52 32.64
C LEU A 187 -37.44 8.35 33.55
N ARG A 188 -38.73 8.03 33.59
CA ARG A 188 -39.68 8.54 34.58
C ARG A 188 -40.06 7.44 35.56
N LEU A 189 -39.72 7.63 36.82
CA LEU A 189 -39.84 6.65 37.88
C LEU A 189 -40.74 7.19 38.99
N ALA A 190 -41.65 6.38 39.51
CA ALA A 190 -42.45 6.70 40.69
C ALA A 190 -42.08 5.81 41.87
N GLY A 191 -41.97 6.40 43.06
CA GLY A 191 -41.64 5.66 44.28
C GLY A 191 -41.52 6.56 45.51
N GLY A 192 -41.15 5.95 46.64
CA GLY A 192 -40.76 6.69 47.83
C GLY A 192 -39.42 7.40 47.64
N TYR A 193 -39.18 8.51 48.35
CA TYR A 193 -37.92 9.26 48.25
C TYR A 193 -36.68 8.37 48.49
N ASN A 194 -36.73 7.54 49.55
CA ASN A 194 -35.62 6.66 49.90
C ASN A 194 -35.37 5.57 48.84
N ASP A 195 -36.43 5.03 48.24
CA ASP A 195 -36.31 4.01 47.20
C ASP A 195 -35.68 4.61 45.94
N LEU A 196 -36.13 5.80 45.53
CA LEU A 196 -35.56 6.54 44.40
C LEU A 196 -34.09 6.93 44.64
N LEU A 197 -33.73 7.29 45.86
CA LEU A 197 -32.35 7.59 46.25
C LEU A 197 -31.47 6.34 46.21
N ASN A 198 -31.96 5.21 46.72
CA ASN A 198 -31.26 3.92 46.67
C ASN A 198 -31.05 3.46 45.22
N TYR A 199 -32.06 3.67 44.36
CA TYR A 199 -31.97 3.38 42.94
C TYR A 199 -30.88 4.24 42.26
N LEU A 200 -30.87 5.55 42.52
CA LEU A 200 -29.85 6.43 41.97
C LEU A 200 -28.44 5.99 42.40
N ALA A 201 -28.27 5.65 43.68
CA ALA A 201 -26.99 5.17 44.22
C ALA A 201 -26.59 3.78 43.68
N ALA A 202 -27.56 2.94 43.29
CA ALA A 202 -27.29 1.66 42.64
C ALA A 202 -26.83 1.86 41.19
N VAL A 203 -27.47 2.78 40.45
CA VAL A 203 -27.09 3.16 39.08
C VAL A 203 -25.69 3.76 39.04
N GLU A 204 -25.33 4.62 39.99
CA GLU A 204 -24.00 5.26 40.05
C GLU A 204 -22.85 4.27 40.30
N ARG A 205 -23.09 3.19 41.05
CA ARG A 205 -22.07 2.19 41.39
C ARG A 205 -21.87 1.11 40.31
N MET A 206 -22.58 1.19 39.19
CA MET A 206 -22.49 0.16 38.16
C MET A 206 -21.12 0.16 37.46
N PRO A 207 -20.60 -1.03 37.10
CA PRO A 207 -19.28 -1.17 36.48
C PRO A 207 -19.24 -0.65 35.04
N GLN A 208 -20.39 -0.59 34.37
CA GLN A 208 -20.52 -0.02 33.04
C GLN A 208 -20.60 1.51 33.15
N ARG A 209 -19.87 2.24 32.29
CA ARG A 209 -19.77 3.72 32.33
C ARG A 209 -21.06 4.39 31.87
N VAL A 210 -22.04 4.41 32.75
CA VAL A 210 -23.32 5.08 32.59
C VAL A 210 -23.23 6.47 33.23
N MET A 211 -23.44 7.52 32.44
CA MET A 211 -23.29 8.91 32.88
C MET A 211 -24.67 9.53 33.08
N TRP A 212 -25.02 9.95 34.29
CA TRP A 212 -26.23 10.75 34.52
C TRP A 212 -25.93 12.24 34.31
N ASN A 213 -26.90 13.00 33.81
CA ASN A 213 -26.74 14.43 33.51
C ASN A 213 -27.63 15.29 34.40
N SER A 214 -28.90 14.93 34.50
CA SER A 214 -29.88 15.69 35.26
C SER A 214 -30.87 14.76 35.96
N VAL A 215 -31.19 15.12 37.20
CA VAL A 215 -32.24 14.50 38.01
C VAL A 215 -33.24 15.58 38.39
N ASN A 216 -34.51 15.38 38.03
CA ASN A 216 -35.60 16.23 38.49
C ASN A 216 -36.54 15.40 39.36
N LEU A 217 -36.80 15.87 40.57
CA LEU A 217 -37.74 15.24 41.50
C LEU A 217 -38.95 16.15 41.69
N THR A 218 -40.15 15.60 41.46
CA THR A 218 -41.41 16.32 41.67
C THR A 218 -42.29 15.50 42.61
N VAL A 219 -42.89 16.17 43.60
CA VAL A 219 -43.80 15.54 44.57
C VAL A 219 -45.23 15.83 44.11
N GLU A 220 -45.95 14.81 43.63
CA GLU A 220 -47.37 14.96 43.28
C GLU A 220 -48.25 14.85 44.53
N LYS A 221 -48.16 13.71 45.23
CA LYS A 221 -48.96 13.42 46.40
C LYS A 221 -48.16 12.53 47.33
N TYR A 222 -47.77 13.07 48.49
CA TYR A 222 -47.04 12.30 49.50
C TYR A 222 -47.77 10.98 49.82
N PRO A 223 -47.08 9.82 49.87
CA PRO A 223 -45.62 9.62 49.78
C PRO A 223 -45.09 9.32 48.36
N ARG A 224 -45.88 9.48 47.30
CA ARG A 224 -45.49 9.16 45.91
C ARG A 224 -44.75 10.34 45.26
N ASN A 225 -43.49 10.12 44.96
CA ASN A 225 -42.63 11.06 44.25
C ASN A 225 -42.37 10.57 42.82
N ILE A 226 -42.22 11.51 41.89
CA ILE A 226 -41.86 11.25 40.50
C ILE A 226 -40.46 11.79 40.24
N MET A 227 -39.54 10.89 39.85
CA MET A 227 -38.17 11.23 39.45
C MET A 227 -38.01 11.09 37.94
N THR A 228 -37.56 12.16 37.28
CA THR A 228 -37.11 12.13 35.89
C THR A 228 -35.58 12.10 35.88
N LEU A 229 -35.02 10.98 35.43
CA LEU A 229 -33.57 10.73 35.37
C LEU A 229 -33.13 10.70 33.89
N ARG A 230 -32.17 11.55 33.53
CA ARG A 230 -31.54 11.53 32.20
C ARG A 230 -30.17 10.88 32.27
N VAL A 231 -30.03 9.77 31.57
CA VAL A 231 -28.86 8.91 31.55
C VAL A 231 -28.27 8.85 30.15
N TYR A 232 -26.95 8.79 30.02
CA TYR A 232 -26.23 8.68 28.77
C TYR A 232 -25.22 7.53 28.80
N THR A 233 -25.06 6.87 27.67
CA THR A 233 -24.01 5.89 27.43
C THR A 233 -23.24 6.27 26.17
N LEU A 234 -21.98 5.84 26.09
CA LEU A 234 -21.17 5.98 24.88
C LEU A 234 -21.09 4.63 24.17
N SER A 235 -21.17 4.63 22.84
CA SER A 235 -20.92 3.44 22.00
C SER A 235 -20.40 3.84 20.63
N PHE A 236 -19.76 2.92 19.91
CA PHE A 236 -19.30 3.13 18.52
C PHE A 236 -20.40 2.93 17.47
N ASP A 237 -21.56 2.38 17.86
CA ASP A 237 -22.65 2.10 16.96
C ASP A 237 -23.66 3.23 16.93
N ARG A 238 -24.13 3.59 15.73
CA ARG A 238 -25.23 4.55 15.55
C ARG A 238 -26.59 3.95 15.93
N ASN A 239 -26.75 2.64 15.79
CA ASN A 239 -28.02 1.94 16.03
C ASN A 239 -28.08 1.41 17.46
N TRP A 240 -28.85 2.09 18.30
CA TRP A 240 -28.87 1.85 19.75
C TRP A 240 -30.07 1.06 20.25
N LEU A 241 -31.26 1.34 19.71
CA LEU A 241 -32.52 0.66 19.98
C LEU A 241 -33.28 0.60 18.65
N ILE A 242 -33.44 -0.60 18.11
CA ILE A 242 -34.40 -0.85 17.04
C ILE A 242 -35.70 -1.18 17.76
N VAL A 243 -36.63 -0.22 17.77
CA VAL A 243 -38.02 -0.48 18.17
C VAL A 243 -38.84 -0.72 16.92
#